data_AF-A0A2W4RI14-F1
#
_entry.id   AF-A0A2W4RI14-F1
#
_cell.length_a   1.000
_cell.length_b   1.000
_cell.length_c   1.000
_cell.angle_alpha   90.00
_cell.angle_beta   90.00
_cell.angle_gamma   90.00
#
_symmetry.space_group_name_H-M   'P 1'
#
loop_
_entity.id
_entity.type
_entity.pdbx_description
1 polymer ?
#
loop_
_entity_poly.entity_id
_entity_poly.type
_entity_poly.pdbx_seq_one_letter_code
_entity_poly.pdbx_strand_id
1 'polypeptide(L)'
;QFAKGELTLHVIGSAVFVVVLVPALIVMTSVLGMEGAGWVWLILNLAFLVLWVPIVHRRYAPGLHLPWLLRDVAAPAVIAISVAVVMQHLIGWRDTPWIEGRLSVSVQLVAMTLVLVLVSSLGSDRVRAYAVRCWSR
;
A
#
# COMPACT_ATOMS: atom_id res chain seq x y z
N GLN A 1 -18.92 -5.96 6.47
CA GLN A 1 -19.85 -5.09 5.73
C GLN A 1 -20.37 -5.73 4.47
N PHE A 2 -19.58 -5.93 3.40
CA PHE A 2 -20.07 -6.50 2.12
C PHE A 2 -20.77 -7.86 2.26
N ALA A 3 -20.17 -8.81 2.97
CA ALA A 3 -20.78 -10.13 3.21
C ALA A 3 -22.03 -10.09 4.10
N LYS A 4 -22.25 -9.01 4.86
CA LYS A 4 -23.40 -8.83 5.75
C LYS A 4 -24.46 -7.88 5.15
N GLY A 5 -24.28 -7.38 3.93
CA GLY A 5 -25.19 -6.43 3.27
C GLY A 5 -25.25 -5.02 3.89
N GLU A 6 -24.64 -4.78 5.05
CA GLU A 6 -24.61 -3.47 5.69
C GLU A 6 -23.50 -2.58 5.11
N LEU A 7 -23.86 -1.64 4.23
CA LEU A 7 -22.92 -0.74 3.55
C LEU A 7 -22.81 0.66 4.15
N THR A 8 -23.60 0.98 5.19
CA THR A 8 -23.64 2.34 5.76
C THR A 8 -22.26 2.86 6.16
N LEU A 9 -21.46 2.03 6.85
CA LEU A 9 -20.08 2.38 7.20
C LEU A 9 -19.17 2.49 5.96
N HIS A 10 -19.38 1.67 4.94
CA HIS A 10 -18.60 1.79 3.71
C HIS A 10 -18.87 3.14 3.03
N VAL A 11 -20.14 3.53 2.88
CA VAL A 11 -20.53 4.80 2.25
C VAL A 11 -19.99 6.00 3.03
N ILE A 12 -20.15 6.00 4.35
CA ILE A 12 -19.63 7.09 5.21
C ILE A 12 -18.11 7.19 5.09
N GLY A 13 -17.40 6.06 5.24
CA GLY A 13 -15.94 6.04 5.17
C GLY A 13 -15.42 6.51 3.81
N SER A 14 -16.03 6.04 2.72
CA SER A 14 -15.67 6.46 1.36
C SER A 14 -15.96 7.95 1.12
N ALA A 15 -17.09 8.47 1.61
CA ALA A 15 -17.42 9.88 1.48
C ALA A 15 -16.41 10.77 2.22
N VAL A 16 -16.11 10.44 3.49
CA VAL A 16 -15.09 11.14 4.27
C VAL A 16 -13.73 11.07 3.57
N PHE A 17 -13.35 9.89 3.07
CA PHE A 17 -12.07 9.70 2.38
C PHE A 17 -11.96 10.57 1.12
N VAL A 18 -12.98 10.61 0.26
CA VAL A 18 -12.97 11.43 -0.97
C VAL A 18 -12.95 12.92 -0.65
N VAL A 19 -13.76 13.36 0.32
CA VAL A 19 -13.83 14.77 0.74
C VAL A 19 -12.48 15.27 1.27
N VAL A 20 -11.67 14.39 1.87
CA VAL A 20 -10.32 14.76 2.34
C VAL A 20 -9.27 14.58 1.24
N LEU A 21 -9.33 13.48 0.48
CA LEU A 21 -8.34 13.12 -0.52
C LEU A 21 -8.32 14.10 -1.69
N VAL A 22 -9.47 14.46 -2.25
CA VAL A 22 -9.53 15.29 -3.47
C VAL A 22 -8.95 16.69 -3.23
N PRO A 23 -9.35 17.44 -2.18
CA PRO A 23 -8.75 18.75 -1.91
C PRO A 23 -7.26 18.65 -1.59
N ALA A 24 -6.85 17.65 -0.80
CA ALA A 24 -5.44 17.45 -0.47
C ALA A 24 -4.60 17.18 -1.73
N LEU A 25 -5.11 16.39 -2.68
CA LEU A 25 -4.45 16.15 -3.96
C LEU A 25 -4.33 17.44 -4.77
N ILE A 26 -5.40 18.22 -4.91
CA ILE A 26 -5.37 19.48 -5.67
C ILE A 26 -4.31 20.43 -5.10
N VAL A 27 -4.31 20.62 -3.77
CA VAL A 27 -3.33 21.50 -3.11
C VAL A 27 -1.92 20.97 -3.30
N MET A 28 -1.66 19.70 -2.96
CA MET A 28 -0.29 19.19 -2.95
C MET A 28 0.29 18.97 -4.33
N THR A 29 -0.53 18.68 -5.34
CA THR A 29 -0.07 18.64 -6.74
C THR A 29 0.30 20.02 -7.26
N SER A 30 -0.39 21.08 -6.82
CA SER A 30 -0.04 22.45 -7.22
C SER A 30 1.30 22.92 -6.63
N VAL A 31 1.72 22.38 -5.48
CA VAL A 31 2.94 22.80 -4.76
C VAL A 31 4.13 21.88 -5.04
N LEU A 32 3.91 20.57 -5.00
CA LEU A 32 4.96 19.53 -5.07
C LEU A 32 4.84 18.63 -6.31
N GLY A 33 3.93 18.95 -7.24
CA GLY A 33 3.72 18.16 -8.45
C GLY A 33 3.29 16.71 -8.16
N MET A 34 3.79 15.77 -8.97
CA MET A 34 3.44 14.35 -8.87
C MET A 34 3.94 13.70 -7.57
N GLU A 35 5.04 14.18 -6.99
CA GLU A 35 5.53 13.69 -5.70
C GLU A 35 4.54 14.01 -4.58
N GLY A 36 3.96 15.21 -4.62
CA GLY A 36 2.89 15.62 -3.71
C GLY A 36 1.68 14.69 -3.76
N ALA A 37 1.27 14.26 -4.96
CA ALA A 37 0.19 13.29 -5.11
C ALA A 37 0.51 11.95 -4.42
N GLY A 38 1.73 11.46 -4.60
CA GLY A 38 2.20 10.21 -3.98
C GLY A 38 2.15 10.28 -2.45
N TRP A 39 2.67 11.37 -1.86
CA TRP A 39 2.64 11.56 -0.42
C TRP A 39 1.24 11.66 0.17
N VAL A 40 0.35 12.44 -0.46
CA VAL A 40 -1.05 12.56 -0.02
C VAL A 40 -1.75 11.21 -0.06
N TRP A 41 -1.60 10.48 -1.18
CA TRP A 41 -2.20 9.17 -1.33
C TRP A 41 -1.71 8.22 -0.23
N LEU A 42 -0.40 8.16 0.02
CA LEU A 42 0.18 7.27 1.03
C LEU A 42 -0.30 7.63 2.45
N ILE A 43 -0.21 8.90 2.84
CA ILE A 43 -0.55 9.37 4.18
C ILE A 43 -2.03 9.14 4.48
N LEU A 44 -2.93 9.48 3.55
CA LEU A 44 -4.36 9.33 3.78
C LEU A 44 -4.79 7.86 3.79
N ASN A 45 -4.21 7.00 2.95
CA ASN A 45 -4.47 5.56 3.01
C ASN A 45 -3.96 4.97 4.33
N LEU A 46 -2.79 5.40 4.81
CA LEU A 46 -2.25 4.96 6.10
C LEU A 46 -3.13 5.44 7.27
N ALA A 47 -3.56 6.70 7.25
CA ALA A 47 -4.50 7.23 8.23
C ALA A 47 -5.82 6.46 8.21
N PHE A 48 -6.35 6.13 7.03
CA PHE A 48 -7.57 5.34 6.91
C PHE A 48 -7.40 3.90 7.42
N LEU A 49 -6.25 3.27 7.13
CA LEU A 49 -5.87 1.95 7.66
C LEU A 49 -5.82 1.96 9.20
N VAL A 50 -5.24 2.99 9.80
CA VAL A 50 -5.05 3.05 11.26
C VAL A 50 -6.29 3.56 12.00
N LEU A 51 -7.07 4.46 11.42
CA LEU A 51 -8.20 5.10 12.09
C LEU A 51 -9.55 4.47 11.72
N TRP A 52 -9.79 4.16 10.45
CA TRP A 52 -11.10 3.70 9.97
C TRP A 52 -11.25 2.18 10.04
N VAL A 53 -10.24 1.42 9.64
CA VAL A 53 -10.31 -0.05 9.66
C VAL A 53 -10.55 -0.63 11.06
N PRO A 54 -9.99 -0.12 12.18
CA PRO A 54 -10.35 -0.61 13.50
C PRO A 54 -11.83 -0.39 13.85
N ILE A 55 -12.45 0.71 13.40
CA ILE A 55 -13.89 0.97 13.60
C ILE A 55 -14.71 -0.10 12.88
N VAL A 56 -14.36 -0.39 11.62
CA VAL A 56 -15.01 -1.43 10.82
C VAL A 56 -14.81 -2.82 11.44
N HIS A 57 -13.58 -3.15 11.86
CA HIS A 57 -13.27 -4.42 12.50
C HIS A 57 -14.00 -4.57 13.84
N ARG A 58 -14.05 -3.53 14.67
CA ARG A 58 -14.79 -3.59 15.95
C ARG A 58 -16.27 -3.93 15.74
N ARG A 59 -16.90 -3.43 14.67
CA ARG A 59 -18.31 -3.76 14.36
C ARG A 59 -18.49 -5.14 13.74
N TYR A 60 -17.61 -5.55 12.83
CA TYR A 60 -17.86 -6.74 12.00
C TYR A 60 -17.04 -7.98 12.37
N ALA A 61 -15.88 -7.80 13.02
CA ALA A 61 -14.92 -8.84 13.41
C ALA A 61 -14.11 -8.40 14.66
N PRO A 62 -14.75 -8.29 15.84
CA PRO A 62 -14.09 -7.82 17.06
C PRO A 62 -12.90 -8.73 17.43
N GLY A 63 -11.79 -8.13 17.87
CA GLY A 63 -10.56 -8.85 18.21
C GLY A 63 -9.65 -9.18 17.03
N LEU A 64 -10.11 -9.03 15.78
CA LEU A 64 -9.32 -9.39 14.59
C LEU A 64 -8.26 -8.34 14.21
N HIS A 65 -8.46 -7.07 14.57
CA HIS A 65 -7.68 -5.98 14.01
C HIS A 65 -6.17 -6.06 14.28
N LEU A 66 -5.76 -6.28 15.53
CA LEU A 66 -4.34 -6.29 15.87
C LEU A 66 -3.59 -7.51 15.29
N PRO A 67 -4.12 -8.75 15.39
CA PRO A 67 -3.51 -9.90 14.71
C PRO A 67 -3.41 -9.71 13.20
N TRP A 68 -4.47 -9.19 12.56
CA TRP A 68 -4.49 -8.93 11.12
C TRP A 68 -3.47 -7.86 10.71
N LEU A 69 -3.40 -6.75 11.45
CA LEU A 69 -2.47 -5.67 11.14
C LEU A 69 -1.02 -6.14 11.26
N LEU A 70 -0.68 -6.93 12.28
CA LEU A 70 0.68 -7.38 12.51
C LEU A 70 1.10 -8.52 11.57
N ARG A 71 0.22 -9.50 11.33
CA ARG A 71 0.58 -10.70 10.55
C ARG A 71 0.29 -10.54 9.06
N ASP A 72 -0.86 -10.00 8.69
CA ASP A 72 -1.28 -9.94 7.29
C ASP A 72 -0.82 -8.65 6.58
N VAL A 73 -0.58 -7.56 7.32
CA VAL A 73 -0.23 -6.25 6.74
C VAL A 73 1.22 -5.87 7.01
N ALA A 74 1.66 -5.87 8.27
CA ALA A 74 2.99 -5.38 8.64
C ALA A 74 4.11 -6.27 8.08
N ALA A 75 3.95 -7.60 8.09
CA ALA A 75 4.96 -8.51 7.58
C ALA A 75 5.30 -8.27 6.08
N PRO A 76 4.34 -8.29 5.13
CA PRO A 76 4.65 -7.97 3.73
C PRO A 76 5.08 -6.50 3.55
N ALA A 77 4.55 -5.55 4.34
CA ALA A 77 4.95 -4.15 4.26
C ALA A 77 6.43 -3.92 4.65
N VAL A 78 6.91 -4.56 5.73
CA VAL A 78 8.30 -4.47 6.17
C VAL A 78 9.25 -5.04 5.11
N ILE A 79 8.86 -6.13 4.45
CA ILE A 79 9.63 -6.70 3.34
C ILE A 79 9.65 -5.73 2.15
N ALA A 80 8.50 -5.19 1.75
CA ALA A 80 8.41 -4.21 0.66
C ALA A 80 9.32 -2.99 0.93
N ILE A 81 9.22 -2.41 2.14
CA ILE A 81 9.97 -1.22 2.51
C ILE A 81 11.47 -1.51 2.55
N SER A 82 11.88 -2.64 3.13
CA SER A 82 13.30 -2.99 3.21
C SER A 82 13.91 -3.21 1.83
N VAL A 83 13.22 -3.90 0.93
CA VAL A 83 13.66 -4.05 -0.47
C VAL A 83 13.71 -2.70 -1.19
N ALA A 84 12.70 -1.85 -1.02
CA ALA A 84 12.68 -0.51 -1.63
C ALA A 84 13.87 0.35 -1.17
N VAL A 85 14.20 0.33 0.12
CA VAL A 85 15.36 1.03 0.69
C VAL A 85 16.67 0.48 0.12
N VAL A 86 16.82 -0.84 0.04
CA VAL A 86 18.00 -1.48 -0.56
C VAL A 86 18.14 -1.08 -2.02
N MET A 87 17.06 -1.14 -2.81
CA MET A 87 17.06 -0.70 -4.20
C MET A 87 17.43 0.78 -4.34
N GLN A 88 16.96 1.64 -3.45
CA GLN A 88 17.30 3.07 -3.45
C GLN A 88 18.81 3.28 -3.26
N HIS A 89 19.45 2.51 -2.37
CA HIS A 89 20.89 2.60 -2.12
C HIS A 89 21.74 1.99 -3.25
N LEU A 90 21.29 0.89 -3.87
CA LEU A 90 22.05 0.20 -4.92
C LEU A 90 21.97 0.90 -6.27
N ILE A 91 20.83 1.51 -6.61
CA ILE A 91 20.59 2.06 -7.95
C ILE A 91 21.22 3.45 -8.12
N GLY A 92 21.61 4.14 -7.04
CA GLY A 92 22.26 5.45 -7.13
C GLY A 92 21.43 6.44 -7.95
N TRP A 93 20.13 6.56 -7.65
CA TRP A 93 19.12 7.33 -8.40
C TRP A 93 19.51 8.78 -8.72
N ARG A 94 20.44 9.36 -7.95
CA ARG A 94 20.92 10.74 -8.15
C ARG A 94 21.87 10.89 -9.35
N ASP A 95 22.57 9.84 -9.75
CA ASP A 95 23.69 9.93 -10.69
C ASP A 95 23.45 9.16 -12.01
N THR A 96 22.24 8.67 -12.25
CA THR A 96 21.91 7.80 -13.39
C THR A 96 21.40 8.60 -14.60
N PRO A 97 22.15 8.72 -15.72
CA PRO A 97 21.82 9.62 -16.84
C PRO A 97 20.60 9.21 -17.68
N TRP A 98 20.07 7.99 -17.51
CA TRP A 98 19.04 7.39 -18.37
C TRP A 98 17.59 7.74 -17.92
N ILE A 99 17.44 8.65 -16.95
CA ILE A 99 16.19 8.93 -16.21
C ILE A 99 15.38 10.09 -16.81
N GLU A 100 15.80 10.66 -17.95
CA GLU A 100 15.18 11.91 -18.44
C GLU A 100 13.80 11.72 -19.12
N GLY A 101 13.42 10.50 -19.49
CA GLY A 101 12.17 10.21 -20.21
C GLY A 101 10.99 9.81 -19.32
N ARG A 102 9.79 10.38 -19.57
CA ARG A 102 8.55 9.96 -18.88
C ARG A 102 8.26 8.46 -19.01
N LEU A 103 8.54 7.89 -20.18
CA LEU A 103 8.36 6.47 -20.45
C LEU A 103 9.39 5.61 -19.69
N SER A 104 10.66 6.03 -19.62
CA SER A 104 11.69 5.26 -18.91
C SER A 104 11.42 5.24 -17.41
N VAL A 105 11.04 6.39 -16.82
CA VAL A 105 10.61 6.47 -15.41
C VAL A 105 9.40 5.56 -15.15
N SER A 106 8.40 5.58 -16.04
CA SER A 106 7.20 4.74 -15.89
C SER A 106 7.54 3.24 -15.92
N VAL A 107 8.39 2.81 -16.87
CA VAL A 107 8.83 1.41 -17.00
C VAL A 107 9.62 0.97 -15.76
N GLN A 108 10.51 1.83 -15.24
CA GLN A 108 11.27 1.54 -14.03
C GLN A 108 10.36 1.40 -12.81
N LEU A 109 9.41 2.32 -12.61
CA LEU A 109 8.44 2.23 -11.52
C LEU A 109 7.62 0.94 -11.59
N VAL A 110 7.19 0.53 -12.78
CA VAL A 110 6.49 -0.75 -12.97
C VAL A 110 7.39 -1.92 -12.62
N ALA A 111 8.63 -1.95 -13.11
CA ALA A 111 9.58 -3.03 -12.82
C ALA A 111 9.87 -3.14 -11.32
N MET A 112 10.09 -2.02 -10.63
CA MET A 112 10.28 -1.99 -9.17
C MET A 112 9.05 -2.48 -8.44
N THR A 113 7.86 -2.04 -8.87
CA THR A 113 6.60 -2.48 -8.27
C THR A 113 6.43 -3.99 -8.41
N LEU A 114 6.77 -4.58 -9.56
CA LEU A 114 6.73 -6.03 -9.77
C LEU A 114 7.71 -6.75 -8.83
N VAL A 115 8.95 -6.29 -8.71
CA VAL A 115 9.94 -6.87 -7.79
C VAL A 115 9.44 -6.79 -6.34
N LEU A 116 8.94 -5.62 -5.92
CA LEU A 116 8.40 -5.41 -4.58
C LEU A 116 7.23 -6.33 -4.30
N VAL A 117 6.27 -6.47 -5.22
CA VAL A 117 5.12 -7.37 -5.06
C VAL A 117 5.57 -8.82 -4.96
N LEU A 118 6.50 -9.26 -5.81
CA LEU A 118 7.02 -10.63 -5.81
C LEU A 118 7.71 -10.95 -4.48
N VAL A 119 8.63 -10.09 -4.01
CA VAL A 119 9.37 -10.35 -2.78
C VAL A 119 8.45 -10.23 -1.55
N SER A 120 7.54 -9.26 -1.54
CA SER A 120 6.60 -9.07 -0.43
C SER A 120 5.58 -10.21 -0.31
N SER A 121 5.26 -10.87 -1.43
CA SER A 121 4.38 -12.04 -1.42
C SER A 121 4.92 -13.18 -0.54
N LEU A 122 6.25 -13.32 -0.42
CA LEU A 122 6.89 -14.30 0.46
C LEU A 122 6.62 -14.04 1.96
N GLY A 123 6.36 -12.79 2.32
CA GLY A 123 5.96 -12.40 3.67
C GLY A 123 4.53 -12.78 4.01
N SER A 124 3.69 -13.08 3.02
CA SER A 124 2.29 -13.45 3.25
C SER A 124 2.17 -14.90 3.70
N ASP A 125 1.54 -15.12 4.85
CA ASP A 125 1.27 -16.45 5.42
C ASP A 125 0.51 -17.35 4.43
N ARG A 126 -0.41 -16.79 3.63
CA ARG A 126 -1.21 -17.54 2.66
C ARG A 126 -0.43 -17.97 1.44
N VAL A 127 0.42 -17.10 0.90
CA VAL A 127 1.28 -17.40 -0.25
C VAL A 127 2.34 -18.42 0.16
N ARG A 128 2.94 -18.25 1.35
CA ARG A 128 3.87 -19.22 1.91
C ARG A 128 3.22 -20.59 2.12
N ALA A 129 2.01 -20.64 2.68
CA ALA A 129 1.28 -21.89 2.88
C ALA A 129 0.89 -22.57 1.55
N TYR A 130 0.56 -21.81 0.51
CA TYR A 130 0.26 -22.35 -0.82
C TYR A 130 1.51 -22.89 -1.53
N ALA A 131 2.61 -22.13 -1.51
CA ALA A 131 3.88 -22.54 -2.11
C ALA A 131 4.43 -23.84 -1.49
N VAL A 132 4.38 -23.96 -0.15
CA VAL A 132 4.80 -25.18 0.56
C VAL A 132 3.94 -26.39 0.17
N ARG A 133 2.62 -26.21 0.01
CA ARG A 133 1.71 -27.29 -0.40
C ARG A 133 1.91 -27.76 -1.85
N CYS A 134 2.32 -26.87 -2.75
CA CYS A 134 2.65 -27.22 -4.12
C CYS A 134 3.99 -27.94 -4.23
N TRP A 135 4.95 -27.63 -3.36
CA TRP A 135 6.27 -28.29 -3.32
C TRP A 135 6.22 -29.68 -2.66
N SER A 136 5.26 -29.92 -1.76
CA SER A 136 5.08 -31.20 -1.06
C SER A 136 4.21 -32.22 -1.83
N ARG A 137 3.95 -31.99 -3.12
CA ARG A 137 3.28 -32.93 -4.04
C ARG A 137 4.26 -33.34 -5.12
#